data_AF-A0A9E2SFK4-F1
#
_entry.id   AF-A0A9E2SFK4-F1
#
_cell.length_a   1.000
_cell.length_b   1.000
_cell.length_c   1.000
_cell.angle_alpha   90.00
_cell.angle_beta   90.00
_cell.angle_gamma   90.00
#
_symmetry.space_group_name_H-M   'P 1'
#
loop_
_entity.id
_entity.type
_entity.pdbx_description
1 polymer ?
#
loop_
_entity_poly.entity_id
_entity_poly.type
_entity_poly.pdbx_seq_one_letter_code
_entity_poly.pdbx_strand_id
1 'polypeptide(L)'
;MNENLLRDLQLGTCALVLGPEFHLTGSTDEEKVEGLRDYLSEMEPLRSKLNNVPPYVTEDGFFFLKKNMGQEPIQLKKSIVYAIMDYYKEKETKGVPECYIALARLPFYLIISLSPDELMRRAFDEIKKPYEYRFFAKGEYCIDRVKKEIEFDPSSEQPLIFNLLGSYQNFESMVFTHDSLFEFFFHLFALERMSQKFKTAVMNASSFLFLGFRYDKWYLKLIFFLLQKIRAKGVANLAIYTDNKDFSKVKDFYADEMAFSFDESKVSEFVKGLYASAKEMKFAFETPEPGISSDNKDDKFKILFISALPDDRTQIPFDRMYNMLENLCKNRDNYELELLLGATKDKMLQTIDKQFPHFVVISAHGNKNNELLFVDDRGQEDAFAPIDLYDSIDFFVNHPRSNLQYILFNCCNSAEVAEKCLPMVKHTIGMDGLMGVDASLLFTEAFFNYFLDERDFKRAYQHGIMSIKNHAKEAKYRDTPQVYPRS
;
A
#
# COMPACT_ATOMS: atom_id res chain seq x y z
N MET A 1 4.17 25.16 -21.03
CA MET A 1 4.80 24.13 -20.17
C MET A 1 6.31 24.25 -20.34
N ASN A 2 7.11 24.09 -19.28
CA ASN A 2 8.57 24.20 -19.36
C ASN A 2 9.17 23.04 -20.19
N GLU A 3 9.77 23.35 -21.35
CA GLU A 3 10.30 22.35 -22.29
C GLU A 3 11.44 21.50 -21.68
N ASN A 4 12.29 22.10 -20.84
CA ASN A 4 13.38 21.38 -20.17
C ASN A 4 12.83 20.35 -19.18
N LEU A 5 11.80 20.72 -18.41
CA LEU A 5 11.12 19.78 -17.50
C LEU A 5 10.52 18.59 -18.25
N LEU A 6 9.80 18.85 -19.35
CA LEU A 6 9.21 17.77 -20.15
C LEU A 6 10.28 16.83 -20.72
N ARG A 7 11.42 17.38 -21.14
CA ARG A 7 12.54 16.60 -21.62
C ARG A 7 13.18 15.75 -20.50
N ASP A 8 13.41 16.32 -19.33
CA ASP A 8 13.98 15.59 -18.19
C ASP A 8 13.05 14.46 -17.71
N LEU A 9 11.74 14.71 -17.74
CA LEU A 9 10.71 13.69 -17.49
C LEU A 9 10.75 12.59 -18.55
N GLN A 10 10.74 12.94 -19.83
CA GLN A 10 10.81 11.96 -20.91
C GLN A 10 12.06 11.07 -20.83
N LEU A 11 13.18 11.62 -20.36
CA LEU A 11 14.42 10.89 -20.13
C LEU A 11 14.45 10.11 -18.80
N GLY A 12 13.44 10.27 -17.93
CA GLY A 12 13.38 9.62 -16.62
C GLY A 12 14.43 10.13 -15.63
N THR A 13 14.85 11.39 -15.78
CA THR A 13 15.95 12.02 -15.02
C THR A 13 15.50 13.11 -14.05
N CYS A 14 14.20 13.44 -14.05
CA CYS A 14 13.59 14.35 -13.09
C CYS A 14 13.21 13.62 -11.80
N ALA A 15 13.51 14.21 -10.65
CA ALA A 15 13.04 13.75 -9.35
C ALA A 15 11.90 14.65 -8.82
N LEU A 16 10.90 14.05 -8.18
CA LEU A 16 9.79 14.77 -7.58
C LEU A 16 10.03 14.97 -6.08
N VAL A 17 9.72 16.16 -5.57
CA VAL A 17 9.70 16.47 -4.14
C VAL A 17 8.32 17.01 -3.77
N LEU A 18 7.62 16.31 -2.89
CA LEU A 18 6.29 16.67 -2.40
C LEU A 18 6.39 17.26 -1.01
N GLY A 19 5.78 18.43 -0.82
CA GLY A 19 5.69 19.10 0.46
C GLY A 19 4.49 18.65 1.29
N PRO A 20 4.50 18.95 2.60
CA PRO A 20 3.43 18.59 3.53
C PRO A 20 2.05 19.14 3.17
N GLU A 21 1.97 20.16 2.32
CA GLU A 21 0.73 20.83 1.93
C GLU A 21 0.20 20.37 0.58
N PHE A 22 0.88 19.43 -0.10
CA PHE A 22 0.45 18.97 -1.42
C PHE A 22 -0.93 18.32 -1.41
N HIS A 23 -1.30 17.59 -0.35
CA HIS A 23 -2.63 16.98 -0.21
C HIS A 23 -3.78 18.00 -0.11
N LEU A 24 -3.47 19.26 0.19
CA LEU A 24 -4.46 20.35 0.22
C LEU A 24 -4.82 20.82 -1.20
N THR A 25 -3.98 20.55 -2.20
CA THR A 25 -4.13 21.10 -3.56
C THR A 25 -5.21 20.45 -4.41
N GLY A 26 -5.77 19.32 -3.98
CA GLY A 26 -6.80 18.55 -4.70
C GLY A 26 -8.25 18.99 -4.43
N SER A 27 -8.46 20.02 -3.62
CA SER A 27 -9.80 20.48 -3.24
C SER A 27 -10.31 21.60 -4.15
N THR A 28 -11.60 21.55 -4.47
CA THR A 28 -12.28 22.64 -5.16
C THR A 28 -12.29 23.87 -4.25
N ASP A 29 -12.25 25.08 -4.81
CA ASP A 29 -12.22 26.36 -4.07
C ASP A 29 -13.39 26.53 -3.06
N GLU A 30 -14.39 25.62 -3.06
CA GLU A 30 -15.55 25.58 -2.16
C GLU A 30 -15.35 24.69 -0.91
N GLU A 31 -14.46 23.70 -0.94
CA GLU A 31 -14.14 22.88 0.23
C GLU A 31 -13.00 23.51 1.02
N LYS A 32 -13.32 24.02 2.21
CA LYS A 32 -12.32 24.53 3.15
C LYS A 32 -11.46 23.35 3.63
N VAL A 33 -10.35 23.06 2.96
CA VAL A 33 -9.48 21.96 3.40
C VAL A 33 -8.65 22.40 4.59
N GLU A 34 -9.06 21.89 5.74
CA GLU A 34 -8.31 22.00 6.98
C GLU A 34 -6.98 21.25 6.85
N GLY A 35 -5.89 22.00 7.04
CA GLY A 35 -4.58 21.42 7.27
C GLY A 35 -4.54 20.69 8.61
N LEU A 36 -3.51 19.88 8.84
CA LEU A 36 -3.35 19.14 10.10
C LEU A 36 -3.43 20.07 11.32
N ARG A 37 -2.87 21.29 11.22
CA ARG A 37 -2.96 22.30 12.27
C ARG A 37 -4.40 22.70 12.58
N ASP A 38 -5.20 22.95 11.55
CA ASP A 38 -6.58 23.41 11.71
C ASP A 38 -7.43 22.30 12.32
N TYR A 39 -7.35 21.09 11.75
CA TYR A 39 -8.01 19.88 12.27
C TYR A 39 -7.76 19.65 13.76
N LEU A 40 -6.49 19.71 14.17
CA LEU A 40 -6.12 19.49 15.57
C LEU A 40 -6.54 20.64 16.48
N SER A 41 -6.62 21.86 15.94
CA SER A 41 -7.07 23.04 16.70
C SER A 41 -8.56 23.01 17.02
N GLU A 42 -9.35 22.22 16.29
CA GLU A 42 -10.80 22.08 16.45
C GLU A 42 -11.22 20.84 17.26
N MET A 43 -10.28 19.93 17.55
CA MET A 43 -10.57 18.66 18.23
C MET A 43 -10.82 18.83 19.75
N GLU A 44 -12.08 18.66 20.19
CA GLU A 44 -12.54 18.83 21.58
C GLU A 44 -11.80 18.02 22.67
N PRO A 45 -11.38 16.75 22.46
CA PRO A 45 -10.58 16.02 23.44
C PRO A 45 -9.20 16.62 23.69
N LEU A 46 -8.63 17.30 22.69
CA LEU A 46 -7.35 18.00 22.80
C LEU A 46 -7.56 19.38 23.44
N ARG A 47 -8.57 20.16 23.01
CA ARG A 47 -8.88 21.47 23.61
C ARG A 47 -9.12 21.42 25.11
N SER A 48 -9.96 20.48 25.55
CA SER A 48 -10.33 20.31 26.96
C SER A 48 -9.14 19.90 27.84
N LYS A 49 -8.31 18.95 27.38
CA LYS A 49 -7.07 18.52 28.06
C LYS A 49 -5.98 19.60 28.08
N LEU A 50 -6.06 20.60 27.20
CA LEU A 50 -5.07 21.66 27.05
C LEU A 50 -5.44 22.97 27.76
N ASN A 51 -6.45 22.97 28.67
CA ASN A 51 -6.88 24.15 29.45
C ASN A 51 -7.14 25.41 28.61
N ASN A 52 -7.71 25.28 27.41
CA ASN A 52 -7.94 26.40 26.49
C ASN A 52 -6.66 27.18 26.10
N VAL A 53 -5.47 26.61 26.29
CA VAL A 53 -4.24 27.17 25.72
C VAL A 53 -4.22 26.79 24.24
N PRO A 54 -4.24 27.76 23.30
CA PRO A 54 -4.24 27.48 21.87
C PRO A 54 -3.01 26.63 21.51
N PRO A 55 -3.13 25.75 20.50
CA PRO A 55 -2.38 24.52 20.46
C PRO A 55 -0.88 24.78 20.46
N TYR A 56 -0.16 23.86 21.08
CA TYR A 56 1.30 23.75 21.07
C TYR A 56 1.90 23.57 19.65
N VAL A 57 1.19 23.93 18.58
CA VAL A 57 1.64 23.95 17.19
C VAL A 57 2.23 25.32 16.90
N THR A 58 3.53 25.36 16.69
CA THR A 58 4.25 26.58 16.28
C THR A 58 3.87 27.00 14.87
N GLU A 59 4.26 28.21 14.49
CA GLU A 59 4.03 28.72 13.14
C GLU A 59 4.61 27.80 12.06
N ASP A 60 5.68 27.07 12.37
CA ASP A 60 6.31 26.12 11.45
C ASP A 60 5.62 24.75 11.36
N GLY A 61 4.54 24.51 12.10
CA GLY A 61 3.74 23.29 12.03
C GLY A 61 4.16 22.16 12.98
N PHE A 62 5.17 22.37 13.82
CA PHE A 62 5.62 21.35 14.78
C PHE A 62 5.02 21.53 16.18
N PHE A 63 4.88 20.43 16.91
CA PHE A 63 4.39 20.45 18.28
C PHE A 63 5.51 20.73 19.29
N PHE A 64 5.18 21.47 20.35
CA PHE A 64 6.00 21.67 21.53
C PHE A 64 5.39 20.97 22.74
N LEU A 65 6.05 19.93 23.27
CA LEU A 65 5.57 19.26 24.49
C LEU A 65 6.29 19.87 25.70
N LYS A 66 5.56 20.57 26.58
CA LYS A 66 6.14 21.14 27.81
C LYS A 66 6.68 20.00 28.71
N LYS A 67 8.00 19.95 28.91
CA LYS A 67 8.69 18.91 29.70
C LYS A 67 8.35 18.90 31.20
N ASN A 68 7.71 19.94 31.74
CA ASN A 68 7.47 20.11 33.18
C ASN A 68 6.04 19.78 33.66
N MET A 69 5.26 18.99 32.93
CA MET A 69 3.85 18.68 33.22
C MET A 69 3.61 17.33 33.94
N GLY A 70 4.49 16.83 34.82
CA GLY A 70 4.21 15.61 35.61
C GLY A 70 4.03 14.31 34.77
N GLN A 71 3.10 13.42 35.14
CA GLN A 71 2.76 12.18 34.38
C GLN A 71 1.81 12.40 33.18
N GLU A 72 1.22 13.59 33.04
CA GLU A 72 0.39 14.01 31.90
C GLU A 72 1.06 14.05 30.50
N PRO A 73 2.39 14.25 30.33
CA PRO A 73 3.02 14.43 29.01
C PRO A 73 2.93 13.20 28.12
N ILE A 74 2.97 11.99 28.67
CA ILE A 74 2.92 10.74 27.90
C ILE A 74 1.50 10.55 27.31
N GLN A 75 0.47 10.79 28.12
CA GLN A 75 -0.92 10.67 27.68
C GLN A 75 -1.31 11.75 26.67
N LEU A 76 -0.79 12.97 26.85
CA LEU A 76 -0.96 14.04 25.88
C LEU A 76 -0.25 13.72 24.55
N LYS A 77 1.00 13.25 24.59
CA LYS A 77 1.74 12.81 23.39
C LYS A 77 0.97 11.73 22.64
N LYS A 78 0.45 10.70 23.34
CA LYS A 78 -0.39 9.65 22.73
C LYS A 78 -1.66 10.21 22.10
N SER A 79 -2.35 11.13 22.78
CA SER A 79 -3.57 11.76 22.25
C SER A 79 -3.30 12.54 20.96
N ILE A 80 -2.18 13.28 20.89
CA ILE A 80 -1.75 14.00 19.69
C ILE A 80 -1.41 13.01 18.57
N VAL A 81 -0.67 11.94 18.87
CA VAL A 81 -0.33 10.91 17.88
C VAL A 81 -1.59 10.29 17.28
N TYR A 82 -2.55 9.87 18.10
CA TYR A 82 -3.80 9.30 17.61
C TYR A 82 -4.58 10.29 16.75
N ALA A 83 -4.66 11.55 17.16
CA ALA A 83 -5.33 12.57 16.37
C ALA A 83 -4.66 12.80 15.00
N ILE A 84 -3.33 12.77 14.92
CA ILE A 84 -2.62 12.86 13.63
C ILE A 84 -2.87 11.60 12.79
N MET A 85 -2.87 10.41 13.39
CA MET A 85 -3.19 9.16 12.68
C MET A 85 -4.61 9.19 12.11
N ASP A 86 -5.59 9.64 12.91
CA ASP A 86 -6.98 9.77 12.50
C ASP A 86 -7.12 10.78 11.34
N TYR A 87 -6.41 11.92 11.41
CA TYR A 87 -6.38 12.89 10.31
C TYR A 87 -5.94 12.25 8.98
N TYR A 88 -4.79 11.57 8.96
CA TYR A 88 -4.28 10.97 7.74
C TYR A 88 -5.14 9.79 7.26
N LYS A 89 -5.64 8.96 8.20
CA LYS A 89 -6.55 7.87 7.89
C LYS A 89 -7.85 8.36 7.26
N GLU A 90 -8.42 9.46 7.76
CA GLU A 90 -9.62 10.07 7.18
C GLU A 90 -9.37 10.60 5.77
N LYS A 91 -8.20 11.21 5.51
CA LYS A 91 -7.85 11.65 4.15
C LYS A 91 -7.74 10.48 3.18
N GLU A 92 -7.21 9.34 3.63
CA GLU A 92 -7.14 8.14 2.82
C GLU A 92 -8.48 7.48 2.53
N THR A 93 -9.43 7.49 3.48
CA THR A 93 -10.75 6.89 3.25
C THR A 93 -11.57 7.68 2.23
N LYS A 94 -11.23 8.94 1.96
CA LYS A 94 -11.84 9.76 0.90
C LYS A 94 -11.35 9.41 -0.51
N GLY A 95 -10.37 8.50 -0.63
CA GLY A 95 -9.75 8.10 -1.90
C GLY A 95 -8.53 8.96 -2.27
N VAL A 96 -7.76 8.52 -3.26
CA VAL A 96 -6.57 9.24 -3.71
C VAL A 96 -6.97 10.42 -4.61
N PRO A 97 -6.51 11.65 -4.34
CA PRO A 97 -6.83 12.80 -5.19
C PRO A 97 -6.26 12.67 -6.61
N GLU A 98 -6.97 13.20 -7.62
CA GLU A 98 -6.59 13.09 -9.04
C GLU A 98 -5.18 13.64 -9.33
N CYS A 99 -4.73 14.66 -8.60
CA CYS A 99 -3.38 15.20 -8.76
C CYS A 99 -2.27 14.18 -8.40
N TYR A 100 -2.49 13.32 -7.40
CA TYR A 100 -1.55 12.24 -7.09
C TYR A 100 -1.56 11.16 -8.18
N ILE A 101 -2.74 10.80 -8.71
CA ILE A 101 -2.86 9.84 -9.81
C ILE A 101 -2.15 10.36 -11.07
N ALA A 102 -2.32 11.65 -11.39
CA ALA A 102 -1.62 12.29 -12.50
C ALA A 102 -0.10 12.25 -12.32
N LEU A 103 0.41 12.53 -11.11
CA LEU A 103 1.84 12.45 -10.79
C LEU A 103 2.38 11.02 -10.84
N ALA A 104 1.63 10.02 -10.38
CA ALA A 104 2.03 8.62 -10.40
C ALA A 104 2.23 8.10 -11.83
N ARG A 105 1.49 8.66 -12.79
CA ARG A 105 1.62 8.34 -14.21
C ARG A 105 2.81 9.01 -14.88
N LEU A 106 3.45 9.99 -14.26
CA LEU A 106 4.64 10.62 -14.82
C LEU A 106 5.89 9.76 -14.55
N PRO A 107 6.89 9.79 -15.46
CA PRO A 107 8.13 9.00 -15.37
C PRO A 107 9.13 9.60 -14.38
N PHE A 108 8.70 9.82 -13.13
CA PHE A 108 9.64 10.06 -12.04
C PHE A 108 10.25 8.73 -11.63
N TYR A 109 11.56 8.68 -11.45
CA TYR A 109 12.27 7.51 -10.90
C TYR A 109 12.50 7.61 -9.38
N LEU A 110 12.45 8.84 -8.85
CA LEU A 110 12.61 9.16 -7.44
C LEU A 110 11.53 10.17 -7.03
N ILE A 111 10.80 9.83 -5.96
CA ILE A 111 9.79 10.69 -5.35
C ILE A 111 10.11 10.81 -3.85
N ILE A 112 10.38 12.03 -3.41
CA ILE A 112 10.68 12.35 -2.01
C ILE A 112 9.48 13.08 -1.43
N SER A 113 8.85 12.54 -0.40
CA SER A 113 7.72 13.20 0.29
C SER A 113 8.16 13.72 1.65
N LEU A 114 7.76 14.95 1.97
CA LEU A 114 7.86 15.53 3.32
C LEU A 114 6.51 15.45 4.05
N SER A 115 5.65 14.52 3.67
CA SER A 115 4.43 14.18 4.41
C SER A 115 4.51 12.74 4.92
N PRO A 116 4.00 12.45 6.12
CA PRO A 116 3.89 11.08 6.62
C PRO A 116 2.71 10.30 6.00
N ASP A 117 1.89 10.91 5.15
CA ASP A 117 0.79 10.24 4.44
C ASP A 117 1.27 9.19 3.42
N GLU A 118 0.34 8.35 2.98
CA GLU A 118 0.59 7.29 1.99
C GLU A 118 -0.16 7.52 0.67
N LEU A 119 -0.63 8.75 0.40
CA LEU A 119 -1.42 9.07 -0.78
C LEU A 119 -0.64 8.81 -2.08
N MET A 120 0.66 9.12 -2.09
CA MET A 120 1.49 8.88 -3.27
C MET A 120 1.66 7.40 -3.57
N ARG A 121 1.94 6.54 -2.58
CA ARG A 121 2.09 5.10 -2.82
C ARG A 121 0.76 4.47 -3.22
N ARG A 122 -0.35 4.92 -2.61
CA ARG A 122 -1.71 4.49 -3.00
C ARG A 122 -2.06 4.90 -4.41
N ALA A 123 -1.59 6.06 -4.88
CA ALA A 123 -1.76 6.47 -6.27
C ALA A 123 -1.11 5.46 -7.23
N PHE A 124 0.06 4.94 -6.89
CA PHE A 124 0.71 3.86 -7.64
C PHE A 124 -0.05 2.54 -7.55
N ASP A 125 -0.56 2.17 -6.36
CA ASP A 125 -1.41 1.00 -6.16
C ASP A 125 -2.66 1.05 -7.06
N GLU A 126 -3.34 2.21 -7.12
CA GLU A 126 -4.55 2.42 -7.93
C GLU A 126 -4.28 2.26 -9.43
N ILE A 127 -3.15 2.79 -9.92
CA ILE A 127 -2.75 2.63 -11.33
C ILE A 127 -2.00 1.32 -11.60
N LYS A 128 -1.82 0.46 -10.59
CA LYS A 128 -1.08 -0.80 -10.67
C LYS A 128 0.33 -0.65 -11.25
N LYS A 129 1.00 0.46 -10.95
CA LYS A 129 2.38 0.70 -11.37
C LYS A 129 3.31 0.20 -10.27
N PRO A 130 4.28 -0.67 -10.56
CA PRO A 130 5.27 -1.12 -9.57
C PRO A 130 6.01 0.08 -8.96
N TYR A 131 6.35 -0.01 -7.68
CA TYR A 131 7.16 0.99 -6.98
C TYR A 131 7.87 0.34 -5.80
N GLU A 132 8.86 1.04 -5.26
CA GLU A 132 9.46 0.71 -3.97
C GLU A 132 9.14 1.83 -2.97
N TYR A 133 8.55 1.49 -1.83
CA TYR A 133 8.22 2.47 -0.80
C TYR A 133 9.12 2.33 0.43
N ARG A 134 9.63 3.46 0.90
CA ARG A 134 10.47 3.60 2.09
C ARG A 134 10.09 4.86 2.85
N PHE A 135 10.43 4.88 4.13
CA PHE A 135 10.29 6.05 4.97
C PHE A 135 11.46 6.14 5.95
N PHE A 136 11.74 7.36 6.41
CA PHE A 136 12.73 7.59 7.46
C PHE A 136 12.22 7.07 8.81
N ALA A 137 13.06 6.35 9.54
CA ALA A 137 12.81 5.91 10.92
C ALA A 137 14.03 6.19 11.79
N LYS A 138 13.85 6.27 13.12
CA LYS A 138 14.91 6.58 14.10
C LYS A 138 15.32 5.35 14.92
N GLY A 139 16.52 5.43 15.53
CA GLY A 139 16.93 4.51 16.62
C GLY A 139 17.14 3.04 16.23
N GLU A 140 16.93 2.14 17.21
CA GLU A 140 17.04 0.67 17.06
C GLU A 140 15.94 0.06 16.16
N TYR A 141 14.85 0.80 15.91
CA TYR A 141 13.82 0.43 14.94
C TYR A 141 14.31 0.46 13.48
N CYS A 142 15.51 0.99 13.23
CA CYS A 142 16.21 0.87 11.94
C CYS A 142 16.84 -0.51 11.70
N ILE A 143 17.00 -1.35 12.73
CA ILE A 143 17.96 -2.47 12.68
C ILE A 143 17.49 -3.59 11.74
N ASP A 144 16.18 -3.81 11.55
CA ASP A 144 15.69 -4.90 10.68
C ASP A 144 15.15 -4.47 9.30
N ARG A 145 14.71 -3.21 9.12
CA ARG A 145 14.10 -2.75 7.85
C ARG A 145 14.91 -1.70 7.07
N VAL A 146 15.90 -1.05 7.69
CA VAL A 146 16.78 -0.07 7.02
C VAL A 146 18.17 -0.67 6.71
N LYS A 147 18.57 -1.75 7.40
CA LYS A 147 19.81 -2.50 7.08
C LYS A 147 19.71 -3.38 5.83
N LYS A 148 18.50 -3.70 5.35
CA LYS A 148 18.37 -4.19 3.97
C LYS A 148 18.64 -2.99 3.08
N GLU A 149 19.82 -2.95 2.48
CA GLU A 149 20.11 -2.02 1.40
C GLU A 149 18.94 -2.03 0.42
N ILE A 150 18.66 -0.88 -0.20
CA ILE A 150 17.81 -0.91 -1.38
C ILE A 150 18.59 -1.77 -2.39
N GLU A 151 18.13 -2.99 -2.67
CA GLU A 151 18.81 -3.92 -3.58
C GLU A 151 18.52 -3.57 -5.06
N PHE A 152 17.65 -2.60 -5.29
CA PHE A 152 17.12 -2.20 -6.58
C PHE A 152 17.60 -0.79 -6.99
N ASP A 153 17.77 -0.55 -8.28
CA ASP A 153 18.11 0.75 -8.86
C ASP A 153 16.84 1.49 -9.33
N PRO A 154 16.43 2.59 -8.67
CA PRO A 154 15.21 3.30 -9.00
C PRO A 154 15.13 3.71 -10.47
N SER A 155 14.00 3.43 -11.11
CA SER A 155 13.74 3.75 -12.52
C SER A 155 12.34 4.33 -12.70
N SER A 156 12.02 4.86 -13.88
CA SER A 156 10.67 5.37 -14.16
C SER A 156 9.59 4.28 -14.16
N GLU A 157 9.98 3.03 -14.42
CA GLU A 157 9.09 1.85 -14.41
C GLU A 157 8.79 1.36 -13.00
N GLN A 158 9.78 1.44 -12.11
CA GLN A 158 9.65 1.11 -10.70
C GLN A 158 10.38 2.19 -9.89
N PRO A 159 9.69 3.28 -9.50
CA PRO A 159 10.33 4.37 -8.79
C PRO A 159 10.48 4.10 -7.30
N LEU A 160 11.40 4.84 -6.68
CA LEU A 160 11.53 4.90 -5.23
C LEU A 160 10.68 6.04 -4.68
N ILE A 161 9.69 5.71 -3.85
CA ILE A 161 8.91 6.65 -3.04
C ILE A 161 9.50 6.67 -1.63
N PHE A 162 9.99 7.82 -1.19
CA PHE A 162 10.67 7.98 0.09
C PHE A 162 10.03 9.08 0.95
N ASN A 163 9.38 8.71 2.05
CA ASN A 163 8.85 9.67 3.01
C ASN A 163 9.92 10.08 4.04
N LEU A 164 10.37 11.33 4.00
CA LEU A 164 11.41 11.86 4.90
C LEU A 164 10.92 12.10 6.33
N LEU A 165 9.63 12.39 6.52
CA LEU A 165 9.07 12.70 7.85
C LEU A 165 8.37 11.49 8.50
N GLY A 166 8.69 10.28 8.04
CA GLY A 166 8.15 9.01 8.56
C GLY A 166 6.89 8.54 7.83
N SER A 167 6.18 7.59 8.43
CA SER A 167 4.85 7.13 8.01
C SER A 167 3.88 7.25 9.17
N TYR A 168 2.64 7.70 8.91
CA TYR A 168 1.61 7.76 9.95
C TYR A 168 1.17 6.37 10.43
N GLN A 169 1.39 5.30 9.64
CA GLN A 169 1.18 3.91 10.07
C GLN A 169 2.26 3.42 11.03
N ASN A 170 3.41 4.10 11.08
CA ASN A 170 4.49 3.82 12.00
C ASN A 170 4.79 5.06 12.85
N PHE A 171 4.02 5.27 13.91
CA PHE A 171 4.05 6.50 14.69
C PHE A 171 5.42 6.84 15.31
N GLU A 172 6.26 5.85 15.62
CA GLU A 172 7.62 6.08 16.14
C GLU A 172 8.57 6.69 15.09
N SER A 173 8.24 6.53 13.81
CA SER A 173 8.97 7.13 12.70
C SER A 173 8.60 8.59 12.44
N MET A 174 7.42 9.03 12.90
CA MET A 174 6.87 10.33 12.56
C MET A 174 7.66 11.49 13.16
N VAL A 175 7.87 12.52 12.34
CA VAL A 175 8.52 13.76 12.74
C VAL A 175 7.47 14.86 12.86
N PHE A 176 6.93 15.05 14.06
CA PHE A 176 5.86 16.03 14.32
C PHE A 176 6.19 17.00 15.46
N THR A 177 7.13 16.70 16.35
CA THR A 177 7.61 17.63 17.40
C THR A 177 8.95 18.27 17.03
N HIS A 178 9.32 19.39 17.66
CA HIS A 178 10.66 19.97 17.50
C HIS A 178 11.78 19.03 17.96
N ASP A 179 11.59 18.35 19.10
CA ASP A 179 12.54 17.34 19.57
C ASP A 179 12.73 16.26 18.48
N SER A 180 11.64 15.80 17.88
CA SER A 180 11.72 14.83 16.80
C SER A 180 12.35 15.39 15.51
N LEU A 181 12.15 16.68 15.21
CA LEU A 181 12.72 17.35 14.04
C LEU A 181 14.23 17.53 14.19
N PHE A 182 14.71 17.93 15.36
CA PHE A 182 16.14 18.07 15.62
C PHE A 182 16.86 16.72 15.61
N GLU A 183 16.26 15.67 16.14
CA GLU A 183 16.78 14.31 16.00
C GLU A 183 16.80 13.84 14.54
N PHE A 184 15.73 14.12 13.78
CA PHE A 184 15.70 13.86 12.35
C PHE A 184 16.88 14.54 11.66
N PHE A 185 17.09 15.83 11.90
CA PHE A 185 18.24 16.55 11.36
C PHE A 185 19.57 15.97 11.81
N PHE A 186 19.74 15.64 13.09
CA PHE A 186 20.96 15.01 13.61
C PHE A 186 21.32 13.75 12.80
N HIS A 187 20.34 12.90 12.52
CA HIS A 187 20.53 11.70 11.72
C HIS A 187 20.67 11.97 10.20
N LEU A 188 19.98 12.98 9.68
CA LEU A 188 20.03 13.39 8.28
C LEU A 188 21.41 13.99 7.92
N PHE A 189 21.91 14.90 8.77
CA PHE A 189 23.21 15.58 8.63
C PHE A 189 24.39 14.63 8.77
N ALA A 190 24.26 13.57 9.57
CA ALA A 190 25.30 12.55 9.66
C ALA A 190 25.52 11.84 8.31
N LEU A 191 24.58 11.89 7.36
CA LEU A 191 24.57 11.24 6.04
C LEU A 191 24.82 9.71 6.06
N GLU A 192 25.26 9.11 7.16
CA GLU A 192 25.59 7.69 7.31
C GLU A 192 24.36 6.78 7.28
N ARG A 193 23.15 7.33 7.48
CA ARG A 193 21.92 6.55 7.68
C ARG A 193 20.98 6.49 6.47
N MET A 194 21.30 7.20 5.39
CA MET A 194 20.59 7.01 4.12
C MET A 194 21.29 5.93 3.29
N SER A 195 20.50 5.07 2.66
CA SER A 195 21.04 4.03 1.78
C SER A 195 21.85 4.64 0.63
N GLN A 196 22.88 3.93 0.18
CA GLN A 196 23.72 4.42 -0.92
C GLN A 196 22.92 4.62 -2.20
N LYS A 197 21.94 3.75 -2.47
CA LYS A 197 21.04 3.88 -3.63
C LYS A 197 20.15 5.12 -3.57
N PHE A 198 19.63 5.50 -2.39
CA PHE A 198 18.90 6.76 -2.26
C PHE A 198 19.79 7.94 -2.62
N LYS A 199 21.02 7.99 -2.08
CA LYS A 199 21.98 9.05 -2.40
C LYS A 199 22.32 9.06 -3.89
N THR A 200 22.55 7.90 -4.49
CA THR A 200 22.83 7.76 -5.93
C THR A 200 21.65 8.23 -6.77
N ALA A 201 20.41 7.90 -6.37
CA ALA A 201 19.22 8.40 -7.04
C ALA A 201 19.15 9.94 -6.97
N VAL A 202 19.41 10.55 -5.81
CA VAL A 202 19.46 12.01 -5.66
C VAL A 202 20.60 12.63 -6.49
N MET A 203 21.78 12.00 -6.52
CA MET A 203 22.94 12.44 -7.29
C MET A 203 22.69 12.46 -8.80
N ASN A 204 21.96 11.46 -9.31
CA ASN A 204 21.73 11.26 -10.73
C ASN A 204 20.60 12.13 -11.32
N ALA A 205 19.86 12.87 -10.49
CA ALA A 205 18.78 13.73 -10.97
C ALA A 205 19.34 14.91 -11.77
N SER A 206 18.83 15.15 -12.98
CA SER A 206 19.17 16.34 -13.77
C SER A 206 18.36 17.57 -13.33
N SER A 207 17.17 17.33 -12.78
CA SER A 207 16.28 18.37 -12.24
C SER A 207 15.39 17.84 -11.12
N PHE A 208 14.88 18.77 -10.30
CA PHE A 208 13.92 18.50 -9.24
C PHE A 208 12.67 19.34 -9.42
N LEU A 209 11.50 18.72 -9.29
CA LEU A 209 10.20 19.40 -9.24
C LEU A 209 9.68 19.45 -7.79
N PHE A 210 9.42 20.64 -7.26
CA PHE A 210 8.94 20.87 -5.90
C PHE A 210 7.48 21.33 -5.91
N LEU A 211 6.59 20.56 -5.28
CA LEU A 211 5.15 20.83 -5.23
C LEU A 211 4.63 20.86 -3.79
N GLY A 212 3.69 21.78 -3.51
CA GLY A 212 2.95 21.81 -2.23
C GLY A 212 3.80 22.21 -1.03
N PHE A 213 4.62 23.25 -1.17
CA PHE A 213 5.49 23.75 -0.10
C PHE A 213 5.12 25.16 0.34
N ARG A 214 5.15 25.36 1.65
CA ARG A 214 5.20 26.69 2.27
C ARG A 214 6.66 27.10 2.54
N TYR A 215 7.27 27.86 1.63
CA TYR A 215 8.71 28.17 1.68
C TYR A 215 9.16 29.07 2.85
N ASP A 216 8.24 29.70 3.58
CA ASP A 216 8.48 30.50 4.79
C ASP A 216 8.98 29.65 5.98
N LYS A 217 8.77 28.33 5.93
CA LYS A 217 9.17 27.41 7.00
C LYS A 217 10.69 27.27 7.08
N TRP A 218 11.28 27.58 8.23
CA TRP A 218 12.74 27.62 8.40
C TRP A 218 13.42 26.26 8.14
N TYR A 219 12.78 25.16 8.54
CA TYR A 219 13.35 23.81 8.44
C TYR A 219 13.53 23.36 6.98
N LEU A 220 12.74 23.90 6.04
CA LEU A 220 12.88 23.60 4.62
C LEU A 220 14.23 24.08 4.08
N LYS A 221 14.75 25.22 4.58
CA LYS A 221 16.10 25.68 4.20
C LYS A 221 17.17 24.64 4.54
N LEU A 222 17.04 23.95 5.69
CA LEU A 222 17.98 22.90 6.07
C LEU A 222 17.83 21.64 5.22
N ILE A 223 16.58 21.21 4.96
CA ILE A 223 16.34 20.01 4.14
C ILE A 223 16.81 20.24 2.70
N PHE A 224 16.49 21.39 2.11
CA PHE A 224 16.90 21.72 0.75
C PHE A 224 18.41 21.95 0.65
N PHE A 225 19.04 22.55 1.67
CA PHE A 225 20.49 22.61 1.76
C PHE A 225 21.12 21.21 1.75
N LEU A 226 20.55 20.26 2.49
CA LEU A 226 21.04 18.88 2.52
C LEU A 226 20.87 18.17 1.17
N LEU A 227 19.70 18.29 0.54
CA LEU A 227 19.48 17.77 -0.82
C LEU A 227 20.47 18.40 -1.81
N GLN A 228 20.76 19.69 -1.68
CA GLN A 228 21.75 20.40 -2.50
C GLN A 228 23.18 19.87 -2.30
N LYS A 229 23.52 19.38 -1.10
CA LYS A 229 24.85 18.79 -0.84
C LYS A 229 25.01 17.39 -1.43
N ILE A 230 23.92 16.66 -1.63
CA ILE A 230 23.94 15.32 -2.20
C ILE A 230 23.85 15.39 -3.73
N ARG A 231 23.05 16.29 -4.30
CA ARG A 231 22.84 16.38 -5.76
C ARG A 231 24.09 16.85 -6.53
N ALA A 232 24.11 16.58 -7.84
CA ALA A 232 25.12 17.12 -8.74
C ALA A 232 25.09 18.67 -8.81
N LYS A 233 26.23 19.29 -9.11
CA LYS A 233 26.32 20.74 -9.29
C LYS A 233 25.56 21.19 -10.54
N GLY A 234 24.91 22.35 -10.47
CA GLY A 234 24.20 22.95 -11.61
C GLY A 234 22.82 22.35 -11.92
N VAL A 235 22.32 21.46 -11.05
CA VAL A 235 20.98 20.87 -11.16
C VAL A 235 19.89 21.91 -10.94
N ALA A 236 18.91 21.96 -11.84
CA ALA A 236 17.80 22.90 -11.80
C ALA A 236 16.73 22.48 -10.78
N ASN A 237 16.18 23.44 -10.03
CA ASN A 237 14.98 23.24 -9.21
C ASN A 237 13.84 24.04 -9.80
N LEU A 238 12.74 23.36 -10.12
CA LEU A 238 11.50 24.01 -10.48
C LEU A 238 10.53 23.87 -9.31
N ALA A 239 10.01 24.99 -8.83
CA ALA A 239 9.05 25.05 -7.76
C ALA A 239 7.77 25.71 -8.22
N ILE A 240 6.64 25.10 -7.89
CA ILE A 240 5.33 25.70 -8.16
C ILE A 240 4.90 26.51 -6.94
N TYR A 241 4.55 27.77 -7.19
CA TYR A 241 4.15 28.71 -6.15
C TYR A 241 2.91 28.20 -5.42
N THR A 242 2.94 28.33 -4.10
CA THR A 242 1.78 28.10 -3.23
C THR A 242 1.56 29.38 -2.44
N ASP A 243 0.33 29.91 -2.48
CA ASP A 243 0.05 31.25 -1.96
C ASP A 243 0.40 31.36 -0.48
N ASN A 244 1.29 32.30 -0.14
CA ASN A 244 1.76 32.50 1.22
C ASN A 244 2.19 33.95 1.47
N LYS A 245 1.67 34.55 2.54
CA LYS A 245 1.86 35.95 2.94
C LYS A 245 3.31 36.40 3.03
N ASP A 246 4.24 35.47 3.30
CA ASP A 246 5.67 35.78 3.51
C ASP A 246 6.60 35.26 2.41
N PHE A 247 6.07 34.69 1.31
CA PHE A 247 6.91 34.10 0.26
C PHE A 247 7.87 35.10 -0.39
N SER A 248 7.42 36.33 -0.62
CA SER A 248 8.24 37.39 -1.24
C SER A 248 9.53 37.67 -0.45
N LYS A 249 9.55 37.47 0.87
CA LYS A 249 10.72 37.68 1.73
C LYS A 249 11.77 36.59 1.60
N VAL A 250 11.38 35.39 1.15
CA VAL A 250 12.26 34.22 1.07
C VAL A 250 12.54 33.78 -0.37
N LYS A 251 11.78 34.31 -1.35
CA LYS A 251 11.92 33.98 -2.78
C LYS A 251 13.35 34.17 -3.27
N ASP A 252 13.94 35.35 -3.01
CA ASP A 252 15.29 35.69 -3.47
C ASP A 252 16.34 34.74 -2.89
N PHE A 253 16.20 34.36 -1.62
CA PHE A 253 17.09 33.36 -1.01
C PHE A 253 17.05 32.01 -1.74
N TYR A 254 15.85 31.45 -2.00
CA TYR A 254 15.78 30.16 -2.69
C TYR A 254 16.19 30.26 -4.15
N ALA A 255 15.90 31.37 -4.82
CA ALA A 255 16.31 31.62 -6.20
C ALA A 255 17.84 31.72 -6.31
N ASP A 256 18.46 32.60 -5.53
CA ASP A 256 19.87 32.95 -5.65
C ASP A 256 20.80 31.92 -4.99
N GLU A 257 20.47 31.45 -3.79
CA GLU A 257 21.35 30.54 -3.03
C GLU A 257 21.12 29.06 -3.36
N MET A 258 19.91 28.72 -3.81
CA MET A 258 19.50 27.32 -4.03
C MET A 258 19.13 27.00 -5.49
N ALA A 259 19.21 27.98 -6.40
CA ALA A 259 18.89 27.82 -7.83
C ALA A 259 17.44 27.34 -8.07
N PHE A 260 16.48 27.92 -7.35
CA PHE A 260 15.06 27.69 -7.58
C PHE A 260 14.52 28.63 -8.65
N SER A 261 13.84 28.03 -9.64
CA SER A 261 12.95 28.73 -10.55
C SER A 261 11.51 28.54 -10.05
N PHE A 262 10.75 29.64 -9.96
CA PHE A 262 9.38 29.61 -9.46
C PHE A 262 8.39 29.84 -10.59
N ASP A 263 7.40 28.96 -10.71
CA ASP A 263 6.24 29.11 -11.59
C ASP A 263 5.03 29.54 -10.75
N GLU A 264 4.33 30.59 -11.19
CA GLU A 264 3.21 31.20 -10.44
C GLU A 264 1.85 30.52 -10.70
N SER A 265 1.84 29.43 -11.48
CA SER A 265 0.62 28.63 -11.73
C SER A 265 0.06 28.00 -10.47
N LYS A 266 -1.27 27.79 -10.41
CA LYS A 266 -1.87 26.94 -9.38
C LYS A 266 -1.33 25.51 -9.51
N VAL A 267 -0.99 24.88 -8.38
CA VAL A 267 -0.42 23.50 -8.37
C VAL A 267 -1.30 22.50 -9.11
N SER A 268 -2.62 22.55 -8.91
CA SER A 268 -3.58 21.66 -9.57
C SER A 268 -3.61 21.84 -11.09
N GLU A 269 -3.63 23.09 -11.57
CA GLU A 269 -3.58 23.43 -13.00
C GLU A 269 -2.25 23.02 -13.62
N PHE A 270 -1.15 23.24 -12.91
CA PHE A 270 0.19 22.85 -13.35
C PHE A 270 0.31 21.34 -13.53
N VAL A 271 -0.08 20.54 -12.51
CA VAL A 271 -0.04 19.08 -12.56
C VAL A 271 -0.92 18.55 -13.69
N LYS A 272 -2.13 19.11 -13.85
CA LYS A 272 -3.04 18.75 -14.94
C LYS A 272 -2.44 19.03 -16.32
N GLY A 273 -1.84 20.20 -16.50
CA GLY A 273 -1.16 20.57 -17.74
C GLY A 273 0.07 19.70 -18.03
N LEU A 274 0.83 19.36 -16.98
CA LEU A 274 2.03 18.54 -17.09
C LEU A 274 1.67 17.13 -17.54
N TYR A 275 0.65 16.53 -16.92
CA TYR A 275 0.14 15.22 -17.30
C TYR A 275 -0.45 15.22 -18.72
N ALA A 276 -1.21 16.24 -19.10
CA ALA A 276 -1.74 16.36 -20.46
C ALA A 276 -0.62 16.41 -21.52
N SER A 277 0.44 17.18 -21.25
CA SER A 277 1.61 17.28 -22.13
C SER A 277 2.34 15.94 -22.24
N ALA A 278 2.53 15.23 -21.12
CA ALA A 278 3.16 13.91 -21.09
C ALA A 278 2.35 12.84 -21.86
N LYS A 279 1.02 12.93 -21.80
CA LYS A 279 0.11 12.06 -22.55
C LYS A 279 0.19 12.34 -24.06
N GLU A 280 0.17 13.61 -24.46
CA GLU A 280 0.32 14.01 -25.87
C GLU A 280 1.66 13.54 -26.45
N MET A 281 2.73 13.63 -25.66
CA MET A 281 4.08 13.20 -26.02
C MET A 281 4.33 11.69 -25.81
N LYS A 282 3.32 10.93 -25.37
CA LYS A 282 3.33 9.45 -25.22
C LYS A 282 4.42 8.89 -24.31
N PHE A 283 4.73 9.59 -23.22
CA PHE A 283 5.62 9.06 -22.18
C PHE A 283 4.96 8.98 -20.79
N ALA A 284 3.69 9.37 -20.68
CA ALA A 284 2.89 9.09 -19.50
C ALA A 284 2.57 7.60 -19.42
N PHE A 285 2.65 7.03 -18.22
CA PHE A 285 2.23 5.66 -17.95
C PHE A 285 0.72 5.51 -18.18
N GLU A 286 0.36 4.62 -19.08
CA GLU A 286 -1.02 4.20 -19.30
C GLU A 286 -1.30 2.95 -18.48
N THR A 287 -2.43 2.96 -17.77
CA THR A 287 -2.87 1.77 -17.04
C THR A 287 -3.21 0.72 -18.08
N PRO A 288 -2.70 -0.52 -17.97
CA PRO A 288 -3.15 -1.59 -18.83
C PRO A 288 -4.69 -1.65 -18.74
N GLU A 289 -5.38 -1.60 -19.89
CA GLU A 289 -6.81 -1.85 -19.90
C GLU A 289 -7.08 -3.21 -19.23
N PRO A 290 -8.23 -3.40 -18.54
CA PRO A 290 -8.65 -4.72 -18.10
C PRO A 290 -8.99 -5.57 -19.34
N GLY A 291 -7.95 -6.10 -19.98
CA GLY A 291 -8.03 -6.83 -21.23
C GLY A 291 -6.63 -7.15 -21.76
N ILE A 292 -6.21 -8.40 -21.52
CA ILE A 292 -5.07 -9.09 -22.15
C ILE A 292 -3.70 -8.46 -21.80
N SER A 293 -3.16 -8.87 -20.66
CA SER A 293 -1.76 -8.62 -20.30
C SER A 293 -0.83 -9.24 -21.34
N SER A 294 -0.05 -8.40 -22.01
CA SER A 294 1.06 -8.80 -22.86
C SER A 294 2.19 -9.40 -22.03
N ASP A 295 2.47 -10.68 -22.30
CA ASP A 295 3.70 -11.44 -22.07
C ASP A 295 4.84 -10.73 -21.33
N ASN A 296 4.87 -10.91 -20.01
CA ASN A 296 6.12 -11.04 -19.27
C ASN A 296 6.17 -12.48 -18.75
N LYS A 297 7.08 -13.30 -19.29
CA LYS A 297 7.10 -14.76 -19.09
C LYS A 297 7.37 -15.22 -17.65
N ASP A 298 7.69 -14.30 -16.73
CA ASP A 298 8.14 -14.61 -15.37
C ASP A 298 7.17 -14.21 -14.24
N ASP A 299 6.04 -13.55 -14.50
CA ASP A 299 5.03 -13.23 -13.47
C ASP A 299 3.74 -14.05 -13.68
N LYS A 300 3.84 -15.35 -13.41
CA LYS A 300 2.69 -16.26 -13.47
C LYS A 300 1.73 -15.99 -12.31
N PHE A 301 0.43 -16.12 -12.57
CA PHE A 301 -0.59 -16.08 -11.53
C PHE A 301 -0.50 -17.35 -10.68
N LYS A 302 0.08 -17.21 -9.49
CA LYS A 302 0.32 -18.30 -8.53
C LYS A 302 -0.93 -18.69 -7.76
N ILE A 303 -1.29 -19.96 -7.85
CA ILE A 303 -2.37 -20.59 -7.10
C ILE A 303 -1.72 -21.59 -6.14
N LEU A 304 -1.87 -21.37 -4.84
CA LEU A 304 -1.45 -22.33 -3.82
C LEU A 304 -2.66 -23.15 -3.38
N PHE A 305 -2.61 -24.45 -3.66
CA PHE A 305 -3.58 -25.41 -3.19
C PHE A 305 -3.09 -26.09 -1.91
N ILE A 306 -3.87 -25.97 -0.83
CA ILE A 306 -3.54 -26.47 0.51
C ILE A 306 -4.53 -27.54 0.90
N SER A 307 -4.02 -28.70 1.31
CA SER A 307 -4.82 -29.81 1.80
C SER A 307 -4.36 -30.23 3.19
N ALA A 308 -5.27 -30.25 4.15
CA ALA A 308 -4.94 -30.43 5.56
C ALA A 308 -4.93 -31.91 6.04
N LEU A 309 -5.48 -32.83 5.25
CA LEU A 309 -5.74 -34.27 5.50
C LEU A 309 -5.47 -34.86 6.91
N PRO A 310 -6.53 -35.14 7.69
CA PRO A 310 -6.56 -36.19 8.71
C PRO A 310 -7.31 -37.45 8.23
N ASP A 311 -6.61 -38.59 8.15
CA ASP A 311 -7.02 -40.02 8.11
C ASP A 311 -8.11 -40.51 7.10
N ASP A 312 -7.99 -41.78 6.67
CA ASP A 312 -8.72 -42.50 5.59
C ASP A 312 -10.27 -42.59 5.71
N ARG A 313 -10.87 -41.90 6.69
CA ARG A 313 -12.27 -42.13 7.11
C ARG A 313 -13.29 -41.37 6.28
N THR A 314 -12.87 -40.37 5.52
CA THR A 314 -13.70 -39.65 4.56
C THR A 314 -12.88 -39.29 3.34
N GLN A 315 -13.17 -39.95 2.22
CA GLN A 315 -12.61 -39.67 0.90
C GLN A 315 -12.98 -38.25 0.45
N ILE A 316 -12.29 -37.21 0.95
CA ILE A 316 -12.12 -36.00 0.13
C ILE A 316 -11.17 -36.44 -0.97
N PRO A 317 -11.59 -36.45 -2.24
CA PRO A 317 -10.76 -36.88 -3.34
C PRO A 317 -9.86 -35.71 -3.71
N PHE A 318 -9.00 -35.33 -2.77
CA PHE A 318 -8.00 -34.30 -2.92
C PHE A 318 -7.23 -34.51 -4.23
N ASP A 319 -6.83 -35.75 -4.51
CA ASP A 319 -6.17 -36.12 -5.76
C ASP A 319 -7.02 -35.76 -6.98
N ARG A 320 -8.34 -35.97 -6.93
CA ARG A 320 -9.23 -35.59 -8.04
C ARG A 320 -9.29 -34.08 -8.21
N MET A 321 -9.39 -33.32 -7.13
CA MET A 321 -9.52 -31.86 -7.18
C MET A 321 -8.21 -31.18 -7.58
N TYR A 322 -7.07 -31.61 -7.04
CA TYR A 322 -5.77 -31.11 -7.45
C TYR A 322 -5.48 -31.47 -8.91
N ASN A 323 -5.65 -32.73 -9.32
CA ASN A 323 -5.42 -33.15 -10.71
C ASN A 323 -6.34 -32.40 -11.69
N MET A 324 -7.57 -32.11 -11.29
CA MET A 324 -8.49 -31.27 -12.07
C MET A 324 -7.93 -29.85 -12.24
N LEU A 325 -7.50 -29.18 -11.16
CA LEU A 325 -6.89 -27.85 -11.26
C LEU A 325 -5.59 -27.85 -12.04
N GLU A 326 -4.76 -28.89 -11.87
CA GLU A 326 -3.52 -29.06 -12.61
C GLU A 326 -3.80 -29.20 -14.10
N ASN A 327 -4.78 -30.00 -14.50
CA ASN A 327 -5.21 -30.13 -15.91
C ASN A 327 -5.75 -28.80 -16.48
N LEU A 328 -6.47 -28.02 -15.68
CA LEU A 328 -6.92 -26.69 -16.10
C LEU A 328 -5.74 -25.72 -16.26
N CYS A 329 -4.74 -25.76 -15.38
CA CYS A 329 -3.58 -24.87 -15.46
C CYS A 329 -2.57 -25.29 -16.53
N LYS A 330 -2.45 -26.60 -16.83
CA LYS A 330 -1.42 -27.18 -17.71
C LYS A 330 -1.39 -26.61 -19.14
N ASN A 331 -2.54 -26.16 -19.65
CA ASN A 331 -2.65 -25.57 -20.98
C ASN A 331 -2.59 -24.03 -20.98
N ARG A 332 -2.28 -23.42 -19.83
CA ARG A 332 -2.30 -21.96 -19.64
C ARG A 332 -0.94 -21.51 -19.07
N ASP A 333 -0.08 -20.97 -19.93
CA ASP A 333 1.32 -20.64 -19.58
C ASP A 333 1.46 -19.53 -18.51
N ASN A 334 0.40 -18.74 -18.30
CA ASN A 334 0.33 -17.63 -17.36
C ASN A 334 -0.05 -18.04 -15.92
N TYR A 335 -0.12 -19.34 -15.61
CA TYR A 335 -0.40 -19.84 -14.25
C TYR A 335 0.70 -20.73 -13.71
N GLU A 336 0.83 -20.68 -12.40
CA GLU A 336 1.63 -21.60 -11.62
C GLU A 336 0.75 -22.17 -10.52
N LEU A 337 0.62 -23.50 -10.46
CA LEU A 337 -0.13 -24.21 -9.45
C LEU A 337 0.87 -24.90 -8.51
N GLU A 338 0.80 -24.56 -7.24
CA GLU A 338 1.62 -25.15 -6.18
C GLU A 338 0.75 -25.97 -5.23
N LEU A 339 1.33 -27.04 -4.67
CA LEU A 339 0.63 -28.00 -3.84
C LEU A 339 1.28 -28.15 -2.47
N LEU A 340 0.49 -27.93 -1.42
CA LEU A 340 0.82 -28.31 -0.04
C LEU A 340 -0.11 -29.42 0.44
N LEU A 341 0.43 -30.64 0.50
CA LEU A 341 -0.27 -31.83 0.99
C LEU A 341 -0.05 -32.06 2.49
N GLY A 342 -1.07 -32.52 3.21
CA GLY A 342 -0.96 -32.88 4.63
C GLY A 342 -0.47 -31.70 5.47
N ALA A 343 -1.04 -30.52 5.21
CA ALA A 343 -0.65 -29.29 5.86
C ALA A 343 -0.90 -29.39 7.37
N THR A 344 0.15 -29.12 8.14
CA THR A 344 0.00 -28.64 9.51
C THR A 344 -0.29 -27.13 9.47
N LYS A 345 -0.80 -26.55 10.56
CA LYS A 345 -0.97 -25.09 10.64
C LYS A 345 0.34 -24.36 10.30
N ASP A 346 1.43 -24.73 10.95
CA ASP A 346 2.75 -24.11 10.72
C ASP A 346 3.25 -24.26 9.27
N LYS A 347 3.05 -25.42 8.64
CA LYS A 347 3.45 -25.62 7.23
C LYS A 347 2.61 -24.78 6.29
N MET A 348 1.31 -24.65 6.55
CA MET A 348 0.43 -23.75 5.78
C MET A 348 0.96 -22.32 5.87
N LEU A 349 1.15 -21.82 7.10
CA LEU A 349 1.63 -20.48 7.40
C LEU A 349 2.98 -20.20 6.71
N GLN A 350 3.95 -21.10 6.86
CA GLN A 350 5.27 -20.97 6.24
C GLN A 350 5.23 -21.02 4.71
N THR A 351 4.34 -21.80 4.12
CA THR A 351 4.24 -21.92 2.66
C THR A 351 3.65 -20.67 2.05
N ILE A 352 2.61 -20.11 2.65
CA ILE A 352 2.02 -18.83 2.22
C ILE A 352 3.07 -17.72 2.26
N ASP A 353 3.83 -17.64 3.35
CA ASP A 353 4.90 -16.63 3.54
C ASP A 353 6.06 -16.78 2.55
N LYS A 354 6.37 -18.00 2.10
CA LYS A 354 7.47 -18.25 1.15
C LYS A 354 7.08 -18.05 -0.30
N GLN A 355 5.85 -18.42 -0.66
CA GLN A 355 5.43 -18.53 -2.06
C GLN A 355 4.74 -17.26 -2.58
N PHE A 356 4.23 -16.42 -1.67
CA PHE A 356 3.46 -15.21 -2.01
C PHE A 356 2.38 -15.48 -3.08
N PRO A 357 1.47 -16.45 -2.86
CA PRO A 357 0.47 -16.82 -3.85
C PRO A 357 -0.54 -15.69 -4.09
N HIS A 358 -1.13 -15.67 -5.30
CA HIS A 358 -2.23 -14.76 -5.63
C HIS A 358 -3.58 -15.28 -5.16
N PHE A 359 -3.74 -16.61 -5.21
CA PHE A 359 -4.95 -17.32 -4.85
C PHE A 359 -4.59 -18.48 -3.94
N VAL A 360 -5.24 -18.58 -2.78
CA VAL A 360 -5.13 -19.73 -1.88
C VAL A 360 -6.43 -20.54 -1.91
N VAL A 361 -6.31 -21.85 -2.15
CA VAL A 361 -7.41 -22.81 -1.98
C VAL A 361 -7.11 -23.64 -0.75
N ILE A 362 -7.95 -23.54 0.28
CA ILE A 362 -7.82 -24.37 1.48
C ILE A 362 -8.90 -25.44 1.41
N SER A 363 -8.46 -26.70 1.33
CA SER A 363 -9.32 -27.87 1.37
C SER A 363 -9.07 -28.61 2.67
N ALA A 364 -9.99 -28.47 3.61
CA ALA A 364 -9.93 -29.08 4.93
C ALA A 364 -11.33 -29.52 5.40
N HIS A 365 -11.38 -30.35 6.43
CA HIS A 365 -12.63 -30.57 7.14
C HIS A 365 -12.94 -29.35 8.00
N GLY A 366 -14.21 -28.99 8.09
CA GLY A 366 -14.70 -28.03 9.06
C GLY A 366 -15.58 -28.73 10.09
N ASN A 367 -15.61 -28.22 11.31
CA ASN A 367 -16.49 -28.74 12.36
C ASN A 367 -17.68 -27.80 12.61
N LYS A 368 -18.50 -28.09 13.63
CA LYS A 368 -19.69 -27.29 13.98
C LYS A 368 -19.36 -25.97 14.69
N ASN A 369 -18.10 -25.78 15.11
CA ASN A 369 -17.60 -24.56 15.73
C ASN A 369 -16.96 -23.62 14.71
N ASN A 370 -17.14 -23.89 13.40
CA ASN A 370 -16.52 -23.16 12.29
C ASN A 370 -14.98 -23.26 12.26
N GLU A 371 -14.40 -24.22 12.98
CA GLU A 371 -12.95 -24.45 13.01
C GLU A 371 -12.53 -25.31 11.82
N LEU A 372 -11.38 -25.00 11.23
CA LEU A 372 -10.78 -25.82 10.18
C LEU A 372 -9.86 -26.87 10.81
N LEU A 373 -10.04 -28.14 10.45
CA LEU A 373 -9.29 -29.24 11.02
C LEU A 373 -8.02 -29.50 10.20
N PHE A 374 -6.86 -29.33 10.84
CA PHE A 374 -5.54 -29.69 10.33
C PHE A 374 -5.01 -30.92 11.06
N VAL A 375 -3.83 -31.39 10.66
CA VAL A 375 -3.05 -32.38 11.43
C VAL A 375 -1.87 -31.73 12.11
N ASP A 376 -1.52 -32.21 13.31
CA ASP A 376 -0.23 -31.90 13.93
C ASP A 376 0.90 -32.81 13.40
N ASP A 377 2.13 -32.59 13.87
CA ASP A 377 3.29 -33.41 13.49
C ASP A 377 3.20 -34.88 13.97
N ARG A 378 2.19 -35.22 14.78
CA ARG A 378 1.90 -36.57 15.28
C ARG A 378 0.71 -37.21 14.57
N GLY A 379 0.14 -36.55 13.56
CA GLY A 379 -1.02 -37.02 12.79
C GLY A 379 -2.34 -36.98 13.57
N GLN A 380 -2.41 -36.18 14.65
CA GLN A 380 -3.65 -35.95 15.40
C GLN A 380 -4.38 -34.72 14.85
N GLU A 381 -5.70 -34.70 15.01
CA GLU A 381 -6.52 -33.53 14.64
C GLU A 381 -6.10 -32.31 15.45
N ASP A 382 -5.85 -31.20 14.75
CA ASP A 382 -5.49 -29.91 15.30
C ASP A 382 -6.41 -28.83 14.72
N ALA A 383 -7.37 -28.37 15.52
CA ALA A 383 -8.40 -27.43 15.09
C ALA A 383 -7.85 -26.00 15.02
N PHE A 384 -8.03 -25.35 13.87
CA PHE A 384 -7.65 -23.96 13.63
C PHE A 384 -8.88 -23.07 13.82
N ALA A 385 -8.90 -22.31 14.93
CA ALA A 385 -10.00 -21.44 15.24
C ALA A 385 -10.13 -20.28 14.23
N PRO A 386 -11.34 -19.80 13.93
CA PRO A 386 -11.56 -18.70 12.98
C PRO A 386 -10.76 -17.44 13.30
N ILE A 387 -10.60 -17.09 14.58
CA ILE A 387 -9.88 -15.89 15.01
C ILE A 387 -8.38 -16.02 14.75
N ASP A 388 -7.79 -17.17 15.09
CA ASP A 388 -6.35 -17.40 14.87
C ASP A 388 -6.02 -17.48 13.38
N LEU A 389 -6.93 -18.05 12.58
CA LEU A 389 -6.79 -18.12 11.13
C LEU A 389 -6.92 -16.73 10.49
N TYR A 390 -7.84 -15.91 10.98
CA TYR A 390 -7.96 -14.51 10.59
C TYR A 390 -6.67 -13.73 10.88
N ASP A 391 -6.16 -13.78 12.11
CA ASP A 391 -4.93 -13.08 12.52
C ASP A 391 -3.71 -13.54 11.69
N SER A 392 -3.66 -14.83 11.40
CA SER A 392 -2.62 -15.42 10.54
C SER A 392 -2.69 -14.89 9.10
N ILE A 393 -3.89 -14.83 8.51
CA ILE A 393 -4.08 -14.30 7.15
C ILE A 393 -3.79 -12.80 7.13
N ASP A 394 -4.19 -12.04 8.16
CA ASP A 394 -3.88 -10.61 8.29
C ASP A 394 -2.37 -10.36 8.27
N PHE A 395 -1.61 -11.16 9.03
CA PHE A 395 -0.16 -11.11 9.04
C PHE A 395 0.45 -11.28 7.64
N PHE A 396 -0.03 -12.24 6.83
CA PHE A 396 0.50 -12.45 5.48
C PHE A 396 0.04 -11.42 4.46
N VAL A 397 -1.22 -10.97 4.51
CA VAL A 397 -1.73 -9.96 3.59
C VAL A 397 -1.00 -8.64 3.80
N ASN A 398 -0.66 -8.31 5.04
CA ASN A 398 0.10 -7.10 5.38
C ASN A 398 1.61 -7.23 5.11
N HIS A 399 2.09 -8.37 4.59
CA HIS A 399 3.49 -8.53 4.19
C HIS A 399 3.78 -7.74 2.89
N PRO A 400 4.88 -6.98 2.77
CA PRO A 400 5.14 -6.11 1.60
C PRO A 400 5.26 -6.82 0.25
N ARG A 401 5.55 -8.12 0.26
CA ARG A 401 5.62 -8.98 -0.95
C ARG A 401 4.35 -9.80 -1.20
N SER A 402 3.33 -9.65 -0.35
CA SER A 402 2.11 -10.44 -0.46
C SER A 402 1.34 -10.09 -1.72
N ASN A 403 1.04 -11.11 -2.52
CA ASN A 403 0.18 -10.98 -3.69
C ASN A 403 -1.22 -11.55 -3.45
N LEU A 404 -1.53 -11.95 -2.20
CA LEU A 404 -2.74 -12.68 -1.87
C LEU A 404 -3.99 -11.82 -2.08
N GLN A 405 -4.77 -12.18 -3.10
CA GLN A 405 -5.96 -11.44 -3.51
C GLN A 405 -7.24 -12.26 -3.36
N TYR A 406 -7.13 -13.59 -3.31
CA TYR A 406 -8.28 -14.48 -3.35
C TYR A 406 -8.09 -15.66 -2.41
N ILE A 407 -9.14 -16.02 -1.68
CA ILE A 407 -9.15 -17.23 -0.84
C ILE A 407 -10.43 -18.01 -1.09
N LEU A 408 -10.29 -19.29 -1.45
CA LEU A 408 -11.39 -20.25 -1.47
C LEU A 408 -11.23 -21.20 -0.28
N PHE A 409 -12.09 -21.05 0.71
CA PHE A 409 -12.24 -22.03 1.77
C PHE A 409 -13.17 -23.14 1.28
N ASN A 410 -12.56 -24.16 0.68
CA ASN A 410 -13.26 -25.37 0.24
C ASN A 410 -13.49 -26.33 1.44
N CYS A 411 -14.13 -25.82 2.48
CA CYS A 411 -14.33 -26.49 3.77
C CYS A 411 -15.77 -26.27 4.24
N CYS A 412 -16.42 -27.29 4.81
CA CYS A 412 -17.77 -27.15 5.39
C CYS A 412 -17.77 -26.10 6.51
N ASN A 413 -18.85 -25.33 6.66
CA ASN A 413 -19.03 -24.31 7.72
C ASN A 413 -17.90 -23.25 7.78
N SER A 414 -17.30 -22.87 6.65
CA SER A 414 -16.25 -21.86 6.54
C SER A 414 -16.74 -20.46 6.17
N ALA A 415 -18.06 -20.26 6.05
CA ALA A 415 -18.67 -18.97 5.74
C ALA A 415 -18.20 -17.83 6.67
N GLU A 416 -18.21 -18.06 7.99
CA GLU A 416 -17.85 -17.03 8.98
C GLU A 416 -16.39 -16.57 8.83
N VAL A 417 -15.45 -17.51 8.66
CA VAL A 417 -14.03 -17.14 8.50
C VAL A 417 -13.77 -16.49 7.14
N ALA A 418 -14.49 -16.92 6.09
CA ALA A 418 -14.42 -16.28 4.78
C ALA A 418 -14.89 -14.83 4.83
N GLU A 419 -16.00 -14.54 5.52
CA GLU A 419 -16.52 -13.19 5.72
C GLU A 419 -15.54 -12.33 6.52
N LYS A 420 -15.00 -12.87 7.62
CA LYS A 420 -13.97 -12.17 8.43
C LYS A 420 -12.72 -11.86 7.61
N CYS A 421 -12.34 -12.71 6.66
CA CYS A 421 -11.17 -12.48 5.82
C CYS A 421 -11.37 -11.44 4.69
N LEU A 422 -12.61 -11.03 4.44
CA LEU A 422 -12.96 -10.11 3.36
C LEU A 422 -12.24 -8.75 3.40
N PRO A 423 -12.04 -8.09 4.55
CA PRO A 423 -11.34 -6.80 4.60
C PRO A 423 -9.90 -6.86 4.10
N MET A 424 -9.30 -8.05 4.12
CA MET A 424 -7.88 -8.27 3.85
C MET A 424 -7.64 -8.55 2.36
N VAL A 425 -8.45 -9.38 1.72
CA VAL A 425 -8.28 -9.78 0.31
C VAL A 425 -9.34 -9.16 -0.60
N LYS A 426 -9.32 -9.43 -1.92
CA LYS A 426 -10.33 -8.89 -2.85
C LYS A 426 -11.64 -9.64 -2.76
N HIS A 427 -11.57 -10.97 -2.72
CA HIS A 427 -12.76 -11.83 -2.60
C HIS A 427 -12.43 -13.08 -1.81
N THR A 428 -13.40 -13.56 -1.06
CA THR A 428 -13.36 -14.89 -0.43
C THR A 428 -14.60 -15.70 -0.81
N ILE A 429 -14.44 -17.01 -0.81
CA ILE A 429 -15.56 -17.95 -0.86
C ILE A 429 -15.45 -18.85 0.37
N GLY A 430 -16.54 -18.99 1.11
CA GLY A 430 -16.69 -19.96 2.19
C GLY A 430 -17.96 -20.77 2.02
N MET A 431 -18.15 -21.82 2.81
CA MET A 431 -19.37 -22.65 2.77
C MET A 431 -20.19 -22.45 4.03
N ASP A 432 -21.49 -22.20 3.88
CA ASP A 432 -22.41 -22.00 5.00
C ASP A 432 -22.82 -23.33 5.69
N GLY A 433 -22.60 -24.46 5.02
CA GLY A 433 -23.01 -25.77 5.51
C GLY A 433 -22.20 -26.92 4.97
N LEU A 434 -22.73 -28.13 5.15
CA LEU A 434 -22.16 -29.35 4.59
C LEU A 434 -22.28 -29.34 3.06
N MET A 435 -21.17 -29.61 2.38
CA MET A 435 -21.12 -29.77 0.93
C MET A 435 -20.71 -31.20 0.57
N GLY A 436 -21.45 -31.82 -0.36
CA GLY A 436 -21.05 -33.11 -0.92
C GLY A 436 -19.75 -33.01 -1.71
N VAL A 437 -18.95 -34.06 -1.69
CA VAL A 437 -17.69 -34.17 -2.44
C VAL A 437 -17.88 -33.85 -3.93
N ASP A 438 -18.87 -34.46 -4.58
CA ASP A 438 -19.10 -34.26 -6.02
C ASP A 438 -19.59 -32.83 -6.32
N ALA A 439 -20.41 -32.25 -5.45
CA ALA A 439 -20.81 -30.85 -5.56
C ALA A 439 -19.63 -29.87 -5.44
N SER A 440 -18.72 -30.13 -4.48
CA SER A 440 -17.50 -29.32 -4.28
C SER A 440 -16.57 -29.41 -5.50
N LEU A 441 -16.43 -30.59 -6.09
CA LEU A 441 -15.65 -30.78 -7.31
C LEU A 441 -16.29 -30.02 -8.49
N LEU A 442 -17.59 -30.19 -8.72
CA LEU A 442 -18.33 -29.51 -9.79
C LEU A 442 -18.27 -27.98 -9.68
N PHE A 443 -18.34 -27.47 -8.46
CA PHE A 443 -18.21 -26.04 -8.18
C PHE A 443 -16.80 -25.55 -8.53
N THR A 444 -15.78 -26.20 -7.97
CA THR A 444 -14.38 -25.81 -8.11
C THR A 444 -13.93 -25.89 -9.56
N GLU A 445 -14.33 -26.95 -10.29
CA GLU A 445 -14.04 -27.11 -11.72
C GLU A 445 -14.59 -25.94 -12.54
N ALA A 446 -15.90 -25.68 -12.42
CA ALA A 446 -16.56 -24.65 -13.21
C ALA A 446 -16.11 -23.24 -12.80
N PHE A 447 -15.85 -23.02 -11.52
CA PHE A 447 -15.28 -21.78 -11.00
C PHE A 447 -13.92 -21.51 -11.64
N PHE A 448 -12.96 -22.44 -11.49
CA PHE A 448 -11.60 -22.22 -11.99
C PHE A 448 -11.55 -22.23 -13.51
N ASN A 449 -12.31 -23.09 -14.20
CA ASN A 449 -12.33 -23.07 -15.66
C ASN A 449 -12.73 -21.68 -16.20
N TYR A 450 -13.70 -21.00 -15.58
CA TYR A 450 -14.07 -19.64 -15.96
C TYR A 450 -13.06 -18.59 -15.45
N PHE A 451 -12.65 -18.68 -14.18
CA PHE A 451 -11.75 -17.71 -13.55
C PHE A 451 -10.37 -17.65 -14.21
N LEU A 452 -9.86 -18.79 -14.67
CA LEU A 452 -8.58 -18.93 -15.36
C LEU A 452 -8.61 -18.37 -16.80
N ASP A 453 -9.77 -18.05 -17.35
CA ASP A 453 -9.86 -17.39 -18.66
C ASP A 453 -10.18 -15.91 -18.51
N GLU A 454 -11.21 -15.58 -17.72
CA GLU A 454 -11.82 -14.25 -17.73
C GLU A 454 -11.43 -13.36 -16.54
N ARG A 455 -10.79 -13.92 -15.49
CA ARG A 455 -10.46 -13.19 -14.24
C ARG A 455 -11.63 -12.52 -13.51
N ASP A 456 -12.86 -12.80 -13.90
CA ASP A 456 -14.06 -12.29 -13.23
C ASP A 456 -14.51 -13.27 -12.14
N PHE A 457 -14.19 -12.92 -10.90
CA PHE A 457 -14.48 -13.74 -9.72
C PHE A 457 -15.98 -13.94 -9.47
N LYS A 458 -16.80 -12.90 -9.70
CA LYS A 458 -18.26 -12.97 -9.45
C LYS A 458 -18.94 -13.85 -10.48
N ARG A 459 -18.57 -13.72 -11.75
CA ARG A 459 -19.06 -14.62 -12.81
C ARG A 459 -18.54 -16.04 -12.64
N ALA A 460 -17.27 -16.22 -12.28
CA ALA A 460 -16.73 -17.54 -11.97
C ALA A 460 -17.52 -18.23 -10.84
N TYR A 461 -17.85 -17.50 -9.78
CA TYR A 461 -18.74 -18.00 -8.72
C TYR A 461 -20.11 -18.42 -9.27
N GLN A 462 -20.76 -17.57 -10.07
CA GLN A 462 -22.05 -17.89 -10.69
C GLN A 462 -21.98 -19.15 -11.59
N HIS A 463 -20.87 -19.32 -12.34
CA HIS A 463 -20.61 -20.52 -13.12
C HIS A 463 -20.47 -21.77 -12.26
N GLY A 464 -19.77 -21.67 -11.11
CA GLY A 464 -19.71 -22.73 -10.10
C GLY A 464 -21.09 -23.15 -9.60
N ILE A 465 -21.93 -22.18 -9.21
CA ILE A 465 -23.30 -22.43 -8.74
C ILE A 465 -24.15 -23.06 -9.86
N MET A 466 -24.02 -22.59 -11.10
CA MET A 466 -24.74 -23.13 -12.25
C MET A 466 -24.36 -24.59 -12.52
N SER A 467 -23.07 -24.93 -12.40
CA SER A 467 -22.56 -26.29 -12.55
C SER A 467 -23.22 -27.26 -11.55
N ILE A 468 -23.30 -26.86 -10.27
CA ILE A 468 -24.02 -27.64 -9.25
C ILE A 468 -25.50 -27.80 -9.62
N LYS A 469 -26.18 -26.71 -10.02
CA LYS A 469 -27.61 -26.70 -10.36
C LYS A 469 -27.95 -27.64 -11.52
N ASN A 470 -27.07 -27.73 -12.52
CA ASN A 470 -27.26 -28.59 -13.69
C ASN A 470 -27.15 -30.08 -13.37
N HIS A 471 -26.59 -30.44 -12.21
CA HIS A 471 -26.48 -31.82 -11.74
C HIS A 471 -27.57 -32.11 -10.71
N ALA A 472 -28.65 -32.78 -11.13
CA ALA A 472 -29.86 -32.97 -10.32
C ALA A 472 -29.62 -33.55 -8.91
N LYS A 473 -28.63 -34.43 -8.73
CA LYS A 473 -28.27 -35.01 -7.41
C LYS A 473 -27.62 -34.00 -6.46
N GLU A 474 -26.85 -33.06 -7.03
CA GLU A 474 -26.05 -32.09 -6.29
C GLU A 474 -26.73 -30.73 -6.16
N ALA A 475 -27.81 -30.47 -6.92
CA ALA A 475 -28.54 -29.21 -6.94
C ALA A 475 -28.96 -28.71 -5.53
N LYS A 476 -29.12 -29.60 -4.55
CA LYS A 476 -29.40 -29.25 -3.14
C LYS A 476 -28.27 -28.48 -2.44
N TYR A 477 -27.03 -28.55 -2.95
CA TYR A 477 -25.85 -27.84 -2.39
C TYR A 477 -25.59 -26.50 -3.07
N ARG A 478 -26.46 -26.06 -3.99
CA ARG A 478 -26.25 -24.84 -4.78
C ARG A 478 -26.19 -23.56 -3.93
N ASP A 479 -26.78 -23.58 -2.74
CA ASP A 479 -26.83 -22.43 -1.82
C ASP A 479 -25.76 -22.55 -0.71
N THR A 480 -24.90 -23.59 -0.77
CA THR A 480 -23.87 -23.87 0.23
C THR A 480 -22.64 -22.96 0.09
N PRO A 481 -21.98 -22.84 -1.07
CA PRO A 481 -20.86 -21.90 -1.20
C PRO A 481 -21.39 -20.46 -1.26
N GLN A 482 -20.79 -19.57 -0.47
CA GLN A 482 -21.12 -18.16 -0.34
C GLN A 482 -19.92 -17.33 -0.80
N VAL A 483 -20.17 -16.36 -1.68
CA VAL A 483 -19.15 -15.39 -2.08
C VAL A 483 -19.28 -14.14 -1.24
N TYR A 484 -18.15 -13.69 -0.71
CA TYR A 484 -18.03 -12.42 -0.01
C TYR A 484 -17.22 -11.48 -0.90
N PRO A 485 -17.86 -10.48 -1.53
CA PRO A 485 -17.18 -9.54 -2.40
C PRO A 485 -16.73 -8.30 -1.63
N ARG A 486 -15.51 -7.82 -1.89
CA ARG A 486 -15.09 -6.50 -1.41
C ARG A 486 -15.77 -5.43 -2.26
N SER A 487 -16.56 -4.58 -1.60
CA SER A 487 -17.33 -3.48 -2.22
C SER A 487 -16.45 -2.39 -2.77
#